data_AF-A0AAE2Y8C6-F1
#
_entry.id   AF-A0AAE2Y8C6-F1
#
_cell.length_a   1.000
_cell.length_b   1.000
_cell.length_c   1.000
_cell.angle_alpha   90.00
_cell.angle_beta   90.00
_cell.angle_gamma   90.00
#
_symmetry.space_group_name_H-M   'P 1'
#
loop_
_entity.id
_entity.type
_entity.pdbx_description
1 polymer ?
#
loop_
_entity_poly.entity_id
_entity_poly.type
_entity_poly.pdbx_seq_one_letter_code
_entity_poly.pdbx_strand_id
1 'polypeptide(L)'
;MWATSACVPLSLKPVPFGTFPADLVSWMLGEIEKLGLIVDVILLDRGFHTLEVVLLLKNQGVPFVIGARGEGVKRLLRGLDKSQLHAIPYK
;
A
#
# COMPACT_ATOMS: atom_id res chain seq x y z
N MET A 1 -1.07 -19.70 -20.61
CA MET A 1 -2.27 -19.84 -19.75
C MET A 1 -2.24 -18.68 -18.78
N TRP A 2 -3.12 -17.69 -18.91
CA TRP A 2 -3.13 -16.53 -18.02
C TRP A 2 -3.93 -16.94 -16.78
N ALA A 3 -3.29 -17.05 -15.62
CA ALA A 3 -4.00 -17.27 -14.37
C ALA A 3 -4.81 -16.01 -14.08
N THR A 4 -6.14 -16.12 -14.08
CA THR A 4 -7.01 -15.07 -13.56
C THR A 4 -6.81 -15.01 -12.05
N SER A 5 -6.03 -14.03 -11.59
CA SER A 5 -5.90 -13.74 -10.15
C SER A 5 -7.27 -13.31 -9.61
N ALA A 6 -7.94 -14.21 -8.90
CA ALA A 6 -9.16 -13.88 -8.17
C ALA A 6 -8.77 -13.12 -6.90
N CYS A 7 -9.20 -11.87 -6.78
CA CYS A 7 -9.10 -11.13 -5.52
C CYS A 7 -10.20 -11.61 -4.59
N VAL A 8 -9.83 -12.33 -3.54
CA VAL A 8 -10.78 -12.76 -2.50
C VAL A 8 -10.72 -11.73 -1.36
N PRO A 9 -11.82 -11.02 -1.05
CA PRO A 9 -11.83 -10.09 0.06
C PRO A 9 -11.69 -10.87 1.37
N LEU A 10 -10.63 -10.56 2.14
CA LEU A 10 -10.37 -11.20 3.43
C LEU A 10 -11.20 -10.62 4.57
N SER A 11 -11.55 -9.33 4.49
CA SER A 11 -12.32 -8.63 5.51
C SER A 11 -13.06 -7.44 4.91
N LEU A 12 -14.29 -7.22 5.35
CA LEU A 12 -15.07 -6.02 5.07
C LEU A 12 -15.52 -5.45 6.42
N LYS A 13 -15.11 -4.22 6.72
CA LYS A 13 -15.46 -3.56 7.98
C LYS A 13 -16.02 -2.17 7.75
N PRO A 14 -17.03 -1.76 8.52
CA PRO A 14 -17.48 -0.37 8.50
C PRO A 14 -16.35 0.52 9.03
N VAL A 15 -16.04 1.56 8.28
CA VAL A 15 -15.06 2.57 8.66
C VAL A 15 -15.80 3.85 9.05
N PRO A 16 -15.63 4.36 10.28
CA PRO A 16 -16.21 5.64 10.67
C PRO A 16 -15.76 6.79 9.76
N PHE A 17 -16.65 7.78 9.58
CA PHE A 17 -16.25 9.01 8.90
C PHE A 17 -15.15 9.71 9.68
N GLY A 18 -14.09 10.16 8.99
CA GLY A 18 -12.95 10.84 9.60
C GLY A 18 -11.83 9.92 10.11
N THR A 19 -11.92 8.61 9.88
CA THR A 19 -10.77 7.71 10.16
C THR A 19 -9.60 8.03 9.23
N PHE A 20 -8.41 8.18 9.80
CA PHE A 20 -7.21 8.53 9.05
C PHE A 20 -6.59 7.28 8.39
N PRO A 21 -5.89 7.43 7.24
CA PRO A 21 -5.29 6.31 6.53
C PRO A 21 -4.37 5.42 7.39
N ALA A 22 -3.61 6.02 8.31
CA ALA A 22 -2.71 5.28 9.20
C ALA A 22 -3.46 4.36 10.17
N ASP A 23 -4.60 4.79 10.69
CA ASP A 23 -5.44 3.97 11.58
C ASP A 23 -6.00 2.75 10.83
N LEU A 24 -6.40 2.94 9.58
CA LEU A 24 -6.88 1.86 8.72
C LEU A 24 -5.79 0.83 8.42
N VAL A 25 -4.58 1.29 8.12
CA VAL A 25 -3.44 0.40 7.88
C VAL A 25 -3.06 -0.34 9.16
N SER A 26 -3.01 0.34 10.30
CA SER A 26 -2.76 -0.29 11.60
C SER A 26 -3.79 -1.37 11.92
N TRP A 27 -5.07 -1.07 11.70
CA TRP A 27 -6.14 -2.04 11.90
C TRP A 27 -6.01 -3.24 10.97
N MET A 28 -5.75 -3.02 9.68
CA MET A 28 -5.52 -4.08 8.70
C MET A 28 -4.36 -4.99 9.12
N LEU A 29 -3.23 -4.43 9.56
CA LEU A 29 -2.07 -5.21 10.04
C LEU A 29 -2.45 -6.09 11.24
N GLY A 30 -3.21 -5.56 12.19
CA GLY A 30 -3.70 -6.34 13.33
C GLY A 30 -4.66 -7.47 12.92
N GLU A 31 -5.43 -7.32 11.84
CA GLU A 31 -6.28 -8.41 11.32
C GLU A 31 -5.46 -9.47 10.60
N ILE A 32 -4.46 -9.08 9.83
CA ILE A 32 -3.50 -9.97 9.18
C ILE A 32 -2.80 -10.85 10.22
N GLU A 33 -2.33 -10.23 11.31
CA GLU A 33 -1.68 -10.93 12.43
C GLU A 33 -2.63 -11.94 13.08
N LYS A 34 -3.87 -11.54 13.39
CA LYS A 34 -4.89 -12.44 13.97
C LYS A 34 -5.22 -13.62 13.07
N LEU A 35 -5.17 -13.42 11.75
CA LEU A 35 -5.40 -14.47 10.76
C LEU A 35 -4.16 -15.35 10.53
N GLY A 36 -3.01 -15.01 11.12
CA GLY A 36 -1.76 -15.74 10.95
C GLY A 36 -1.23 -15.69 9.52
N LEU A 37 -1.55 -14.63 8.77
CA LEU A 37 -1.15 -14.49 7.38
C LEU A 37 0.29 -13.96 7.27
N ILE A 38 1.08 -14.59 6.42
CA ILE A 38 2.39 -14.08 6.02
C ILE A 38 2.18 -13.10 4.87
N VAL A 39 2.72 -11.89 5.01
CA VAL A 39 2.57 -10.82 4.02
C VAL A 39 3.91 -10.56 3.34
N ASP A 40 3.96 -10.81 2.04
CA ASP A 40 5.14 -10.49 1.23
C ASP A 40 5.19 -9.00 0.88
N VAL A 41 4.04 -8.40 0.53
CA VAL A 41 3.94 -6.99 0.16
C VAL A 41 2.53 -6.45 0.41
N ILE A 42 2.45 -5.19 0.84
CA ILE A 42 1.19 -4.44 0.96
C ILE A 42 1.07 -3.48 -0.23
N LEU A 43 -0.05 -3.56 -0.95
CA LEU A 43 -0.38 -2.64 -2.04
C LEU A 43 -1.47 -1.68 -1.57
N LEU A 44 -1.16 -0.37 -1.53
CA LEU A 44 -2.11 0.67 -1.12
C LEU A 44 -2.38 1.66 -2.25
N ASP A 45 -3.64 2.10 -2.34
CA ASP A 45 -4.00 3.17 -3.27
C ASP A 45 -3.44 4.53 -2.81
N ARG A 46 -3.45 5.50 -3.72
CA ARG A 46 -2.99 6.87 -3.50
C ARG A 46 -3.62 7.61 -2.33
N GLY A 47 -4.80 7.20 -1.86
CA GLY A 47 -5.42 7.78 -0.67
C GLY A 47 -4.62 7.54 0.62
N PHE A 48 -3.69 6.57 0.60
CA PHE A 48 -2.85 6.20 1.73
C PHE A 48 -1.44 6.80 1.66
N HIS A 49 -1.17 7.68 0.68
CA HIS A 49 0.14 8.34 0.54
C HIS A 49 0.30 9.48 1.55
N THR A 50 0.47 9.13 2.82
CA THR A 50 0.78 10.06 3.93
C THR A 50 2.07 9.64 4.64
N LEU A 51 2.73 10.59 5.29
CA LEU A 51 3.98 10.32 6.01
C LEU A 51 3.75 9.31 7.15
N GLU A 52 2.62 9.41 7.84
CA GLU A 52 2.24 8.54 8.94
C GLU A 52 2.11 7.08 8.48
N VAL A 53 1.47 6.84 7.33
CA VAL A 53 1.35 5.49 6.75
C VAL A 53 2.73 4.92 6.39
N VAL A 54 3.58 5.74 5.76
CA VAL A 54 4.94 5.33 5.36
C VAL A 54 5.78 4.96 6.57
N LEU A 55 5.77 5.79 7.62
CA LEU A 55 6.50 5.52 8.86
C LEU A 55 5.96 4.30 9.59
N LEU A 56 4.63 4.13 9.64
CA LEU A 56 4.00 2.95 10.24
C LEU A 56 4.48 1.67 9.57
N LEU A 57 4.37 1.57 8.24
CA LEU A 57 4.77 0.37 7.50
C LEU A 57 6.27 0.10 7.57
N LYS A 58 7.10 1.16 7.52
CA LYS A 58 8.55 1.04 7.67
C LYS A 58 8.95 0.51 9.06
N ASN A 59 8.31 1.02 10.11
CA ASN A 59 8.60 0.58 11.49
C ASN A 59 8.17 -0.87 11.75
N GLN A 60 7.15 -1.35 11.03
CA GLN A 60 6.71 -2.74 11.08
C GLN A 60 7.56 -3.68 10.20
N GLY A 61 8.52 -3.14 9.45
CA GLY A 61 9.39 -3.93 8.56
C GLY A 61 8.64 -4.58 7.39
N VAL A 62 7.43 -4.11 7.06
CA VAL A 62 6.60 -4.72 6.02
C VAL A 62 6.91 -4.07 4.67
N PRO A 63 7.26 -4.82 3.62
CA PRO A 63 7.41 -4.27 2.28
C PRO A 63 6.08 -3.70 1.76
N PHE A 64 6.12 -2.54 1.11
CA PHE A 64 4.90 -1.91 0.59
C PHE A 64 5.11 -1.14 -0.71
N VAL A 65 4.02 -0.98 -1.46
CA VAL A 65 3.87 -0.08 -2.60
C VAL A 65 2.65 0.79 -2.35
N ILE A 66 2.84 2.11 -2.43
CA ILE A 66 1.75 3.08 -2.29
C ILE A 66 1.66 3.89 -3.57
N GLY A 67 0.45 3.97 -4.16
CA GLY A 67 0.22 4.88 -5.28
C GLY A 67 0.53 6.32 -4.87
N ALA A 68 1.19 7.11 -5.72
CA ALA A 68 1.47 8.52 -5.43
C ALA A 68 0.87 9.43 -6.51
N ARG A 69 0.34 10.59 -6.11
CA ARG A 69 -0.04 11.68 -7.03
C ARG A 69 0.80 12.92 -6.73
N GLY A 70 1.63 13.31 -7.68
CA GLY A 70 2.33 14.60 -7.67
C GLY A 70 2.87 14.94 -9.05
N GLU A 71 3.00 16.24 -9.37
CA GLU A 71 3.65 16.67 -10.61
C GLU A 71 5.09 16.14 -10.70
N GLY A 72 5.82 16.12 -9.59
CA GLY A 72 7.17 15.56 -9.50
C GLY A 72 7.21 14.06 -9.86
N VAL A 73 6.25 13.27 -9.36
CA VAL A 73 6.14 11.84 -9.69
C VAL A 73 5.77 11.65 -11.16
N LYS A 74 4.81 12.43 -11.69
CA LYS A 74 4.47 12.37 -13.12
C LYS A 74 5.66 12.71 -14.01
N ARG A 75 6.48 13.70 -13.63
CA ARG A 75 7.70 14.08 -14.35
C ARG A 75 8.73 12.94 -14.32
N LEU A 76 8.95 12.32 -13.18
CA LEU A 76 9.79 11.11 -13.04
C LEU A 76 9.28 9.96 -13.92
N LEU A 77 7.97 9.70 -13.91
CA LEU A 77 7.36 8.61 -14.69
C LEU A 77 7.40 8.83 -16.22
N ARG A 78 7.58 10.06 -16.72
CA ARG A 78 7.67 10.32 -18.17
C ARG A 78 8.91 9.70 -18.82
N GLY A 79 10.00 9.55 -18.06
CA GLY A 79 11.25 8.98 -18.56
C GLY A 79 11.41 7.49 -18.30
N LEU A 80 10.43 6.85 -17.68
CA LEU A 80 10.52 5.45 -17.23
C LEU A 80 9.68 4.54 -18.11
N ASP A 81 10.21 3.35 -18.39
CA ASP A 81 9.47 2.30 -19.10
C ASP A 81 8.32 1.79 -18.23
N LYS A 82 7.10 2.08 -18.64
CA LYS A 82 5.88 1.73 -17.88
C LYS A 82 5.61 0.22 -17.80
N SER A 83 6.32 -0.59 -18.58
CA SER A 83 6.21 -2.05 -18.53
C SER A 83 7.03 -2.68 -17.39
N GLN A 84 7.84 -1.89 -16.69
CA GLN A 84 8.73 -2.36 -15.63
C GLN A 84 8.39 -1.74 -14.27
N LEU A 85 8.65 -2.48 -13.19
CA LEU A 85 8.55 -1.97 -11.84
C LEU A 85 9.76 -1.08 -11.54
N HIS A 86 9.52 0.20 -11.25
CA HIS A 86 10.58 1.15 -10.89
C HIS A 86 10.53 1.44 -9.40
N ALA A 87 11.56 1.02 -8.66
CA ALA A 87 11.74 1.37 -7.25
C ALA A 87 12.60 2.64 -7.15
N ILE A 88 12.01 3.74 -6.71
CA ILE A 88 12.73 4.99 -6.44
C ILE A 88 12.93 5.09 -4.93
N PRO A 89 14.16 4.97 -4.41
CA PRO A 89 14.41 5.11 -2.98
C PRO A 89 14.09 6.53 -2.52
N TYR A 90 13.32 6.65 -1.44
CA TYR A 90 13.05 7.92 -0.79
C TYR A 90 14.33 8.41 -0.11
N LYS A 91 14.78 9.63 -0.43
CA LYS A 91 15.90 10.31 0.23
C LYS A 91 15.38 11.31 1.24
#